data_AF-A0A7C1SUG4-F1
#
_entry.id   AF-A0A7C1SUG4-F1
#
_cell.length_a   1.000
_cell.length_b   1.000
_cell.length_c   1.000
_cell.angle_alpha   90.00
_cell.angle_beta   90.00
_cell.angle_gamma   90.00
#
_symmetry.space_group_name_H-M   'P 1'
#
loop_
_entity.id
_entity.type
_entity.pdbx_description
1 polymer ?
#
loop_
_entity_poly.entity_id
_entity_poly.type
_entity_poly.pdbx_seq_one_letter_code
_entity_poly.pdbx_strand_id
1 'polypeptide(L)'
;TGYKPHLNSCVSCKGGVEDRDVFFHAIDGGIKCTQCAASKGIKLSPETLRQLRNMLISDTAFLSNTTMPLSETRAFRQASRNYLAHVLERIS
;
A
#
# COMPACT_ATOMS: atom_id res chain seq x y z
N THR A 1 -15.56 -4.78 2.45
CA THR A 1 -14.40 -5.47 3.02
C THR A 1 -13.15 -4.70 2.63
N GLY A 2 -12.32 -4.29 3.57
CA GLY A 2 -11.17 -3.41 3.30
C GLY A 2 -10.00 -4.16 2.66
N TYR A 3 -9.33 -3.55 1.69
CA TYR A 3 -8.11 -4.08 1.09
C TYR A 3 -6.95 -4.01 2.09
N LYS A 4 -6.41 -5.15 2.50
CA LYS A 4 -5.23 -5.24 3.38
C LYS A 4 -4.09 -5.90 2.60
N PRO A 5 -3.11 -5.13 2.11
CA PRO A 5 -2.04 -5.68 1.30
C PRO A 5 -1.12 -6.60 2.11
N HIS A 6 -0.59 -7.63 1.45
CA HIS A 6 0.41 -8.52 2.03
C HIS A 6 1.78 -7.83 2.03
N LEU A 7 2.23 -7.42 3.22
CA LEU A 7 3.47 -6.68 3.40
C LEU A 7 4.58 -7.44 4.13
N ASN A 8 4.32 -8.66 4.62
CA ASN A 8 5.27 -9.41 5.46
C ASN A 8 6.16 -10.36 4.65
N SER A 9 5.76 -10.71 3.43
CA SER A 9 6.52 -11.60 2.55
C SER A 9 6.21 -11.29 1.10
N CYS A 10 7.09 -11.73 0.20
CA CYS A 10 6.87 -11.63 -1.24
C CYS A 10 5.60 -12.40 -1.64
N VAL A 11 4.65 -11.75 -2.32
CA VAL A 11 3.40 -12.40 -2.73
C VAL A 11 3.63 -13.56 -3.71
N SER A 12 4.71 -13.50 -4.51
CA SER A 12 5.08 -14.51 -5.50
C SER A 12 5.82 -15.71 -4.89
N CYS A 13 6.97 -15.49 -4.24
CA CYS A 13 7.83 -16.59 -3.77
C CYS A 13 7.74 -16.88 -2.26
N LYS A 14 6.96 -16.09 -1.52
CA LYS A 14 6.82 -16.15 -0.05
C LYS A 14 8.12 -15.89 0.73
N GLY A 15 9.22 -15.54 0.05
CA GLY A 15 10.48 -15.19 0.68
C GLY A 15 10.39 -13.95 1.56
N GLY A 16 11.28 -13.90 2.56
CA GLY A 16 11.44 -12.76 3.46
C GLY A 16 11.85 -11.49 2.73
N VAL A 17 11.43 -10.35 3.27
CA VAL A 17 11.55 -9.01 2.66
C VAL A 17 12.23 -8.01 3.60
N GLU A 18 12.80 -8.50 4.69
CA GLU A 18 13.45 -7.68 5.71
C GLU A 18 14.76 -7.09 5.17
N ASP A 19 15.01 -5.84 5.55
CA ASP A 19 16.25 -5.08 5.30
C ASP A 19 16.72 -4.99 3.84
N ARG A 20 15.80 -5.13 2.89
CA ARG A 20 16.06 -4.94 1.46
C ARG A 20 14.95 -4.15 0.79
N ASP A 21 15.30 -3.54 -0.34
CA ASP A 21 14.32 -2.91 -1.21
C ASP A 21 13.29 -3.96 -1.70
N VAL A 22 12.03 -3.55 -1.77
CA VAL A 22 10.95 -4.33 -2.35
C VAL A 22 10.14 -3.49 -3.32
N PHE A 23 9.23 -4.12 -4.04
CA PHE A 23 8.32 -3.45 -4.94
C PHE A 23 6.89 -3.68 -4.50
N PHE A 24 6.13 -2.62 -4.28
CA PHE A 24 4.70 -2.70 -4.03
C PHE A 24 3.94 -2.85 -5.36
N HIS A 25 3.11 -3.89 -5.41
CA HIS A 25 2.28 -4.25 -6.55
C HIS A 25 0.81 -4.27 -6.12
N ALA A 26 0.10 -3.18 -6.39
CA ALA A 26 -1.31 -3.04 -6.04
C ALA A 26 -2.19 -4.13 -6.71
N ILE A 27 -1.89 -4.50 -7.96
CA ILE A 27 -2.63 -5.53 -8.70
C ILE A 27 -2.45 -6.92 -8.07
N ASP A 28 -1.24 -7.21 -7.58
CA ASP A 28 -0.90 -8.51 -7.00
C ASP A 28 -1.22 -8.60 -5.49
N GLY A 29 -1.81 -7.56 -4.90
CA GLY A 29 -2.26 -7.60 -3.52
C GLY A 29 -1.18 -7.38 -2.45
N GLY A 30 0.04 -6.91 -2.80
CA GLY A 30 1.12 -6.80 -1.82
C GLY A 30 2.49 -6.46 -2.39
N ILE A 31 3.55 -6.88 -1.72
CA ILE A 31 4.93 -6.64 -2.13
C ILE A 31 5.55 -7.82 -2.87
N LYS A 32 6.48 -7.53 -3.78
CA LYS A 32 7.37 -8.50 -4.44
C LYS A 32 8.82 -8.17 -4.10
N CYS A 33 9.64 -9.20 -3.88
CA CYS A 33 11.08 -9.01 -3.74
C CYS A 33 11.70 -8.57 -5.07
N THR A 34 12.93 -8.07 -5.04
CA THR A 34 13.66 -7.62 -6.24
C THR A 34 13.74 -8.68 -7.34
N GLN A 35 13.82 -9.96 -6.97
CA GLN A 35 13.86 -11.08 -7.92
C GLN A 35 12.51 -11.32 -8.61
N CYS A 36 11.38 -11.11 -7.92
CA CYS A 36 10.04 -11.39 -8.44
C CYS A 36 9.37 -10.18 -9.11
N ALA A 37 9.84 -8.97 -8.82
CA ALA A 37 9.18 -7.74 -9.28
C ALA A 37 9.36 -7.46 -10.78
N ALA A 38 10.38 -8.05 -11.43
CA ALA A 38 10.75 -7.78 -12.82
C ALA A 38 10.77 -6.26 -13.15
N SER A 39 11.21 -5.44 -12.18
CA SER A 39 11.26 -3.98 -12.25
C SER A 39 9.92 -3.25 -12.40
N LYS A 40 8.80 -3.92 -12.15
CA LYS A 40 7.46 -3.32 -12.10
C LYS A 40 7.09 -2.96 -10.65
N GLY A 41 6.12 -2.07 -10.47
CA GLY A 41 5.64 -1.65 -9.14
C GLY A 41 6.42 -0.49 -8.53
N ILE A 42 5.98 -0.05 -7.35
CA ILE A 42 6.57 1.08 -6.62
C ILE A 42 7.69 0.56 -5.73
N LYS A 43 8.92 1.00 -5.96
CA LYS A 43 10.05 0.65 -5.11
C LYS A 43 9.85 1.23 -3.71
N LEU A 44 9.93 0.38 -2.68
CA LEU A 44 9.89 0.76 -1.27
C LEU A 44 11.21 0.39 -0.63
N SER A 45 11.78 1.35 0.12
CA SER A 45 12.89 1.06 1.01
C SER A 45 12.40 0.27 2.23
N PRO A 46 13.30 -0.37 3.00
CA PRO A 46 12.94 -1.02 4.26
C PRO A 46 12.23 -0.08 5.24
N GLU A 47 12.62 1.19 5.29
CA GLU A 47 12.01 2.20 6.15
C GLU A 47 10.59 2.54 5.70
N THR A 48 10.38 2.78 4.40
CA THR A 48 9.03 3.04 3.85
C THR A 48 8.10 1.85 4.07
N LEU A 49 8.60 0.62 3.88
CA LEU A 49 7.83 -0.60 4.15
C LEU A 49 7.43 -0.71 5.63
N ARG A 50 8.34 -0.36 6.55
CA ARG A 50 8.06 -0.33 7.99
C ARG A 50 6.97 0.69 8.34
N GLN A 51 7.06 1.90 7.81
CA GLN A 51 6.04 2.93 8.01
C GLN A 51 4.67 2.49 7.44
N LEU A 52 4.66 1.89 6.24
CA LEU A 52 3.45 1.39 5.62
C LEU A 52 2.80 0.26 6.43
N ARG A 53 3.60 -0.66 6.98
CA ARG A 53 3.11 -1.69 7.91
C ARG A 53 2.48 -1.05 9.15
N ASN A 54 3.13 -0.07 9.75
CA ASN A 54 2.59 0.62 10.93
C ASN A 54 1.25 1.30 10.61
N MET A 55 1.13 1.98 9.46
CA MET A 55 -0.09 2.65 9.02
C MET A 55 -1.25 1.67 8.75
N LEU A 56 -0.96 0.44 8.32
CA LEU A 56 -1.97 -0.60 8.05
C LEU A 56 -2.26 -1.50 9.26
N ILE A 57 -1.41 -1.46 10.28
CA ILE A 57 -1.61 -2.10 11.58
C ILE A 57 -2.40 -1.17 12.51
N SER A 58 -2.23 0.15 12.40
CA SER A 58 -3.02 1.11 13.18
C SER A 58 -4.49 0.97 12.81
N ASP A 59 -5.25 0.44 13.78
CA ASP A 59 -6.70 0.36 13.79
C ASP A 59 -7.32 1.63 13.21
N THR A 60 -8.43 1.49 12.51
CA THR A 60 -9.27 2.62 12.08
C THR A 60 -9.62 3.58 13.23
N ALA A 61 -9.54 3.10 14.48
CA ALA A 61 -9.67 3.88 15.72
C ALA A 61 -8.53 4.90 15.96
N PHE A 62 -7.29 4.62 15.52
CA PHE A 62 -6.17 5.55 15.63
C PHE A 62 -6.28 6.67 14.58
N LEU A 63 -6.73 6.32 13.36
CA LEU A 63 -6.96 7.28 12.27
C LEU A 63 -8.11 8.25 12.59
N SER A 64 -9.15 7.83 13.33
CA SER A 64 -10.26 8.71 13.74
C SER A 64 -9.86 9.86 14.67
N ASN A 65 -8.71 9.76 15.36
CA ASN A 65 -8.18 10.82 16.22
C ASN A 65 -7.04 11.61 15.56
N THR A 66 -6.73 11.35 14.29
CA THR A 66 -5.63 12.02 13.59
C THR A 66 -6.18 13.19 12.77
N THR A 67 -5.92 14.43 13.21
CA THR A 67 -6.35 15.63 12.48
C THR A 67 -5.39 15.93 11.33
N MET A 68 -5.87 15.82 10.09
CA MET A 68 -5.10 16.16 8.90
C MET A 68 -5.29 17.65 8.54
N PRO A 69 -4.24 18.37 8.11
CA PRO A 69 -4.38 19.72 7.59
C PRO A 69 -5.39 19.77 6.43
N LEU A 70 -6.18 20.85 6.34
CA LEU A 70 -7.23 20.98 5.32
C LEU A 70 -6.70 20.90 3.88
N SER A 71 -5.47 21.38 3.65
CA SER A 71 -4.78 21.31 2.37
C SER A 71 -4.53 19.86 1.93
N GLU A 72 -4.08 19.01 2.85
CA GLU A 72 -3.81 17.59 2.58
C GLU A 72 -5.10 16.77 2.50
N THR A 73 -6.12 17.14 3.27
CA THR A 73 -7.45 16.51 3.22
C THR A 73 -8.05 16.59 1.82
N ARG A 74 -7.88 17.73 1.14
CA ARG A 74 -8.41 17.94 -0.22
C ARG A 74 -7.71 17.05 -1.24
N ALA A 75 -6.39 16.97 -1.17
CA ALA A 75 -5.59 16.10 -2.03
C ALA A 75 -5.92 14.62 -1.80
N PHE A 76 -6.03 14.20 -0.54
CA PHE A 76 -6.40 12.85 -0.16
C PHE A 76 -7.80 12.45 -0.68
N ARG A 77 -8.78 13.35 -0.55
CA ARG A 77 -10.13 13.12 -1.05
C ARG A 77 -10.17 13.00 -2.57
N GLN A 78 -9.38 13.81 -3.29
CA GLN A 78 -9.28 13.72 -4.75
C GLN A 78 -8.66 12.39 -5.19
N ALA A 79 -7.56 11.98 -4.55
CA ALA A 79 -6.89 10.70 -4.84
C ALA A 79 -7.82 9.51 -4.59
N SER A 80 -8.55 9.54 -3.47
CA SER A 80 -9.52 8.49 -3.11
C SER A 80 -10.67 8.39 -4.11
N ARG A 81 -11.19 9.53 -4.59
CA ARG A 81 -12.26 9.55 -5.61
C ARG A 81 -11.81 8.99 -6.94
N ASN A 82 -10.62 9.37 -7.40
CA ASN A 82 -10.07 8.87 -8.67
C ASN A 82 -9.84 7.35 -8.60
N TYR A 83 -9.36 6.85 -7.46
CA TYR A 83 -9.18 5.43 -7.24
C TYR A 83 -10.50 4.66 -7.25
N LEU A 84 -11.52 5.16 -6.56
CA LEU A 84 -12.84 4.53 -6.52
C LEU A 84 -13.53 4.50 -7.88
N ALA A 85 -13.45 5.59 -8.65
CA ALA A 85 -13.97 5.63 -10.02
C ALA A 85 -13.33 4.55 -10.89
N HIS A 86 -12.00 4.45 -10.85
CA HIS A 86 -11.24 3.44 -11.61
C HIS A 86 -11.57 2.00 -11.21
N VAL A 87 -11.88 1.75 -9.93
CA VAL A 87 -12.27 0.41 -9.47
C VAL A 87 -13.70 0.06 -9.91
N LEU A 88 -14.62 1.03 -9.86
CA LEU A 88 -16.03 0.80 -10.22
C LEU A 88 -16.23 0.63 -11.73
N GLU A 89 -15.48 1.36 -12.56
CA GLU A 89 -15.49 1.18 -14.02
C GLU A 89 -14.98 -0.20 -14.49
N ARG A 90 -14.29 -0.96 -13.61
CA ARG A 90 -13.81 -2.33 -13.92
C ARG A 90 -14.78 -3.43 -13.50
N ILE A 91 -15.90 -3.07 -12.86
CA ILE A 91 -16.92 -4.01 -12.39
C ILE A 91 -18.15 -4.01 -13.31
N SER A 92 -18.35 -2.94 -14.10
CA SER A 92 -19.32 -2.84 -15.20
C SER A 92 -18.82 -3.50 -16.48
#